data_AF-A0A409V669-F1
#
_entry.id   AF-A0A409V669-F1
#
_cell.length_a   1.000
_cell.length_b   1.000
_cell.length_c   1.000
_cell.angle_alpha   90.00
_cell.angle_beta   90.00
_cell.angle_gamma   90.00
#
_symmetry.space_group_name_H-M   'P 1'
#
loop_
_entity.id
_entity.type
_entity.pdbx_description
1 polymer ?
#
loop_
_entity_poly.entity_id
_entity_poly.type
_entity_poly.pdbx_seq_one_letter_code
_entity_poly.pdbx_strand_id
1 'polypeptide(L)'
;LNLSHKEMVNFALQTANMVDMYVKDVGIRTPVTYLEYWNAGDKMEISSQIRELLKSFLMYKQFHLMNIDHHAAHFITHVPLEDNSVGLAIPDSVCTERAVGINRVGICSGIDSVCTERAVGINRA
;
A
#
# COMPACT_ATOMS: atom_id res chain seq x y z
N LEU A 1 9.25 1.40 -14.87
CA LEU A 1 8.22 2.17 -15.58
C LEU A 1 8.08 3.48 -14.82
N ASN A 2 8.44 4.60 -15.45
CA ASN A 2 8.17 5.93 -14.90
C ASN A 2 6.66 6.19 -15.06
N LEU A 3 5.85 5.60 -14.18
CA LEU A 3 4.41 5.78 -14.21
C LEU A 3 4.12 7.25 -13.89
N SER A 4 3.38 7.89 -14.78
CA SER A 4 2.90 9.24 -14.53
C SER A 4 2.03 9.23 -13.27
N HIS A 5 2.00 10.35 -12.55
CA HIS A 5 1.14 10.50 -11.38
C HIS A 5 -0.31 10.04 -11.63
N LYS A 6 -0.81 10.28 -12.85
CA LYS A 6 -2.15 9.86 -13.30
C LYS A 6 -2.31 8.33 -13.36
N GLU A 7 -1.31 7.61 -13.87
CA GLU A 7 -1.37 6.14 -13.96
C GLU A 7 -1.37 5.50 -12.58
N MET A 8 -0.54 6.01 -11.66
CA MET A 8 -0.48 5.54 -10.28
C MET A 8 -1.79 5.80 -9.53
N VAL A 9 -2.36 7.01 -9.66
CA VAL A 9 -3.70 7.33 -9.10
C VAL A 9 -4.75 6.37 -9.66
N ASN A 10 -4.77 6.13 -10.97
CA ASN A 10 -5.73 5.22 -11.60
C ASN A 10 -5.57 3.79 -11.09
N PHE A 11 -4.33 3.30 -10.97
CA PHE A 11 -4.05 1.97 -10.46
C PHE A 11 -4.54 1.79 -9.01
N ALA A 12 -4.23 2.76 -8.14
CA ALA A 12 -4.67 2.75 -6.75
C ALA A 12 -6.20 2.76 -6.63
N LEU A 13 -6.89 3.63 -7.39
CA LEU A 13 -8.35 3.71 -7.40
C LEU A 13 -9.00 2.43 -7.94
N GLN A 14 -8.48 1.85 -9.02
CA GLN A 14 -8.99 0.59 -9.56
C GLN A 14 -8.82 -0.56 -8.56
N THR A 15 -7.67 -0.62 -7.88
CA THR A 15 -7.42 -1.62 -6.84
C THR A 15 -8.39 -1.47 -5.67
N ALA A 16 -8.59 -0.24 -5.17
CA ALA A 16 -9.53 0.02 -4.09
C ALA A 16 -10.99 -0.27 -4.49
N ASN A 17 -11.39 0.05 -5.72
CA ASN A 17 -12.72 -0.29 -6.25
C ASN A 17 -12.93 -1.80 -6.35
N MET A 18 -11.89 -2.55 -6.71
CA MET A 18 -11.95 -4.02 -6.74
C MET A 18 -12.14 -4.56 -5.32
N VAL A 19 -11.40 -4.06 -4.34
CA VAL A 19 -11.57 -4.43 -2.92
C VAL A 19 -12.98 -4.09 -2.42
N ASP A 20 -13.47 -2.88 -2.69
CA ASP A 20 -14.83 -2.42 -2.33
C ASP A 20 -15.88 -3.39 -2.87
N MET A 21 -15.74 -3.82 -4.13
CA MET A 21 -16.63 -4.80 -4.74
C MET A 21 -16.66 -6.15 -4.02
N TYR A 22 -15.54 -6.62 -3.47
CA TYR A 22 -15.46 -7.90 -2.76
C TYR A 22 -16.04 -7.84 -1.35
N VAL A 23 -15.94 -6.70 -0.66
CA VAL A 23 -16.37 -6.58 0.74
C VAL A 23 -17.72 -5.85 0.90
N LYS A 24 -18.32 -5.35 -0.18
CA LYS A 24 -19.63 -4.69 -0.14
C LYS A 24 -20.73 -5.59 0.42
N ASP A 25 -20.67 -6.90 0.16
CA ASP A 25 -21.73 -7.85 0.54
C ASP A 25 -21.77 -8.08 2.05
N VAL A 26 -20.69 -7.76 2.76
CA VAL A 26 -20.63 -7.75 4.23
C VAL A 26 -20.81 -6.33 4.82
N GLY A 27 -21.32 -5.39 4.01
CA GLY A 27 -21.67 -4.04 4.45
C GLY A 27 -20.46 -3.13 4.71
N ILE A 28 -19.31 -3.42 4.10
CA ILE A 28 -18.10 -2.59 4.22
C ILE A 28 -17.88 -1.81 2.92
N ARG A 29 -17.56 -0.52 3.05
CA ARG A 29 -17.11 0.35 1.96
C ARG A 29 -15.63 0.67 2.15
N THR A 30 -14.87 0.75 1.06
CA THR A 30 -13.42 1.05 1.13
C THR A 30 -13.03 2.25 0.26
N PRO A 31 -13.46 3.47 0.61
CA PRO A 31 -12.94 4.68 -0.03
C PRO A 31 -11.43 4.85 0.21
N VAL A 32 -10.74 5.33 -0.83
CA VAL A 32 -9.38 5.86 -0.71
C VAL A 32 -9.47 7.28 -0.19
N THR A 33 -8.83 7.56 0.95
CA THR A 33 -8.84 8.88 1.60
C THR A 33 -7.50 9.58 1.51
N TYR A 34 -6.43 8.80 1.33
CA TYR A 34 -5.10 9.32 1.17
C TYR A 34 -4.30 8.46 0.19
N LEU A 35 -3.52 9.11 -0.65
CA LEU A 35 -2.62 8.46 -1.59
C LEU A 35 -1.31 9.24 -1.60
N GLU A 36 -0.21 8.52 -1.40
CA GLU A 36 1.12 9.10 -1.41
C GLU A 36 2.00 8.43 -2.47
N TYR A 37 2.75 9.25 -3.19
CA TYR A 37 3.69 8.81 -4.22
C TYR A 37 5.09 9.26 -3.88
N TRP A 38 6.03 8.32 -3.85
CA TRP A 38 7.43 8.57 -3.51
C TRP A 38 8.28 8.67 -4.77
N ASN A 39 8.35 9.88 -5.34
CA ASN A 39 9.15 10.17 -6.55
C ASN A 39 10.54 10.74 -6.26
N ALA A 40 10.79 11.21 -5.04
CA ALA A 40 12.05 11.82 -4.62
C ALA A 40 12.94 10.85 -3.82
N GLY A 41 12.64 9.55 -3.89
CA GLY A 41 13.30 8.50 -3.11
C GLY A 41 12.40 7.88 -2.05
N ASP A 42 12.86 6.76 -1.49
CA ASP A 42 12.11 6.01 -0.47
C ASP A 42 12.11 6.76 0.87
N LYS A 43 10.94 6.88 1.50
CA LYS A 43 10.79 7.57 2.80
C LYS A 43 10.97 6.66 4.01
N MET A 44 11.22 5.39 3.77
CA MET A 44 11.53 4.39 4.79
C MET A 44 12.47 3.35 4.21
N GLU A 45 13.07 2.53 5.07
CA GLU A 45 13.89 1.42 4.64
C GLU A 45 13.07 0.36 3.89
N ILE A 46 13.56 -0.02 2.71
CA ILE A 46 12.93 -1.01 1.84
C ILE A 46 13.70 -2.32 1.92
N SER A 47 13.00 -3.39 2.29
CA SER A 47 13.57 -4.73 2.46
C SER A 47 12.85 -5.77 1.60
N SER A 48 13.58 -6.78 1.12
CA SER A 48 13.03 -8.00 0.50
C SER A 48 12.34 -8.89 1.53
N GLN A 49 12.76 -8.80 2.80
CA GLN A 49 12.12 -9.50 3.92
C GLN A 49 10.81 -8.80 4.26
N ILE A 50 9.69 -9.44 3.90
CA ILE A 50 8.36 -8.82 4.03
C ILE A 50 7.99 -8.42 5.46
N ARG A 51 8.51 -9.13 6.47
CA ARG A 51 8.30 -8.80 7.90
C ARG A 51 9.02 -7.52 8.31
N GLU A 52 10.27 -7.36 7.88
CA GLU A 52 11.03 -6.13 8.13
C GLU A 52 10.43 -4.96 7.35
N LEU A 53 10.01 -5.17 6.11
CA LEU A 53 9.32 -4.15 5.32
C LEU A 53 7.99 -3.70 5.98
N LEU A 54 7.20 -4.64 6.51
CA LEU A 54 5.98 -4.33 7.26
C LEU A 54 6.29 -3.51 8.52
N LYS A 55 7.38 -3.83 9.22
CA LYS A 55 7.82 -3.09 10.42
C LYS A 55 8.28 -1.67 10.07
N SER A 56 9.06 -1.49 9.01
CA SER A 56 9.44 -0.17 8.50
C SER A 56 8.21 0.67 8.14
N PHE A 57 7.21 0.05 7.50
CA PHE A 57 5.98 0.74 7.13
C PHE A 57 5.09 1.08 8.33
N LEU A 58 5.03 0.20 9.33
CA LEU A 58 4.35 0.50 10.59
C LEU A 58 4.95 1.73 11.27
N MET A 59 6.28 1.80 11.36
CA MET A 59 6.97 2.97 11.90
C MET A 59 6.69 4.22 11.06
N TYR A 60 6.77 4.11 9.73
CA TYR A 60 6.46 5.23 8.83
C TYR A 60 5.04 5.77 9.06
N LYS A 61 4.03 4.90 9.13
CA LYS A 61 2.64 5.29 9.41
C LYS A 61 2.55 6.06 10.74
N GLN A 62 3.19 5.55 11.80
CA GLN A 62 3.13 6.17 13.13
C GLN A 62 3.76 7.57 13.15
N PHE A 63 4.84 7.80 12.41
CA PHE A 63 5.53 9.10 12.41
C PHE A 63 4.99 10.09 11.38
N HIS A 64 4.46 9.62 10.25
CA HIS A 64 4.13 10.49 9.11
C HIS A 64 2.65 10.52 8.73
N LEU A 65 1.88 9.48 9.09
CA LEU A 65 0.47 9.36 8.70
C LEU A 65 -0.50 9.50 9.89
N MET A 66 -0.01 9.67 11.12
CA MET A 66 -0.85 9.73 12.33
C MET A 66 -1.92 10.84 12.27
N ASN A 67 -1.62 11.97 11.64
CA ASN A 67 -2.56 13.10 11.53
C ASN A 67 -3.52 13.00 10.33
N ILE A 68 -3.42 11.92 9.55
CA ILE A 68 -4.30 11.67 8.42
C ILE A 68 -5.33 10.65 8.89
N ASP A 69 -6.62 10.98 8.79
CA ASP A 69 -7.67 10.06 9.22
C ASP A 69 -7.72 8.83 8.30
N HIS A 70 -7.37 7.67 8.86
CA HIS A 70 -7.51 6.40 8.16
C HIS A 70 -7.67 5.15 9.04
N HIS A 71 -8.39 4.17 8.49
CA HIS A 71 -8.69 2.90 9.18
C HIS A 71 -7.63 1.83 8.92
N ALA A 72 -7.00 1.85 7.73
CA ALA A 72 -5.88 1.00 7.35
C ALA A 72 -4.99 1.71 6.33
N ALA A 73 -3.69 1.44 6.36
CA ALA A 73 -2.75 1.91 5.36
C ALA A 73 -2.10 0.71 4.64
N HIS A 74 -1.95 0.81 3.33
CA HIS A 74 -1.38 -0.24 2.50
C HIS A 74 -0.21 0.31 1.70
N PHE A 75 0.95 -0.31 1.88
CA PHE A 75 2.13 -0.04 1.08
C PHE A 75 2.15 -0.94 -0.15
N ILE A 76 2.16 -0.34 -1.33
CA ILE A 76 2.27 -1.06 -2.59
C ILE A 76 3.76 -1.12 -2.97
N THR A 77 4.24 -2.20 -3.57
CA THR A 77 5.67 -2.30 -3.90
C THR A 77 5.90 -3.23 -5.08
N HIS A 78 6.88 -2.89 -5.93
CA HIS A 78 7.37 -3.80 -6.96
C HIS A 78 8.56 -4.65 -6.49
N VAL A 79 9.15 -4.30 -5.33
CA VAL A 79 10.35 -4.98 -4.83
C VAL A 79 10.04 -6.48 -4.69
N PRO A 80 10.84 -7.35 -5.30
CA PRO A 80 10.72 -8.78 -5.09
C PRO A 80 10.84 -9.08 -3.59
N LEU A 81 9.82 -9.76 -3.05
CA LEU A 81 9.80 -10.19 -1.68
C LEU A 81 10.29 -11.63 -1.61
N GLU A 82 10.95 -11.98 -0.51
CA GLU A 82 11.43 -13.34 -0.27
C GLU A 82 10.28 -14.36 -0.29
N ASP A 83 10.64 -15.59 -0.65
CA ASP A 83 9.71 -16.71 -0.80
C ASP A 83 8.56 -16.47 -1.80
N ASN A 84 8.76 -15.55 -2.75
CA ASN A 84 7.71 -15.09 -3.69
C ASN A 84 6.46 -14.54 -2.99
N SER A 85 6.62 -14.00 -1.77
CA SER A 85 5.51 -13.40 -1.04
C SER A 85 4.85 -12.28 -1.85
N VAL A 86 3.50 -12.26 -1.85
CA VAL A 86 2.71 -11.25 -2.57
C VAL A 86 2.15 -10.17 -1.65
N GLY A 87 2.20 -10.36 -0.34
CA GLY A 87 1.72 -9.40 0.64
C GLY A 87 1.70 -9.95 2.05
N LEU A 88 1.57 -9.04 3.02
CA LEU A 88 1.46 -9.34 4.44
C LEU A 88 0.72 -8.20 5.14
N ALA A 89 -0.17 -8.51 6.06
CA ALA A 89 -0.86 -7.52 6.87
C ALA A 89 -0.93 -7.98 8.32
N ILE A 90 -1.12 -7.05 9.25
CA ILE A 90 -1.36 -7.37 10.66
C ILE A 90 -2.85 -7.73 10.83
N PRO A 91 -3.20 -8.97 11.22
CA PRO A 91 -4.59 -9.35 11.46
C PRO A 91 -5.17 -8.60 12.67
N ASP A 92 -6.49 -8.47 12.72
CA ASP A 92 -7.24 -7.87 13.84
C ASP A 92 -6.75 -6.47 14.26
N SER A 93 -6.20 -5.73 13.29
CA SER A 93 -5.57 -4.43 13.55
C SER A 93 -6.32 -3.24 12.95
N VAL A 94 -7.39 -3.48 12.18
CA VAL A 94 -8.21 -2.41 11.59
C VAL A 94 -8.71 -1.44 12.67
N CYS A 95 -8.71 -0.14 12.36
CA CYS A 95 -9.02 0.93 13.32
C CYS A 95 -8.00 1.09 14.46
N THR A 96 -6.82 0.48 14.36
CA THR A 96 -5.72 0.68 15.30
C THR A 96 -4.52 1.33 14.61
N GLU A 97 -3.59 1.86 15.40
CA GLU A 97 -2.30 2.36 14.88
C GLU A 97 -1.53 1.28 14.11
N ARG A 98 -1.80 -0.01 14.39
CA ARG A 98 -1.16 -1.16 13.75
C ARG A 98 -1.78 -1.59 12.43
N ALA A 99 -2.85 -0.93 11.97
CA ALA A 99 -3.51 -1.23 10.69
C ALA A 99 -2.61 -0.91 9.49
N VAL A 100 -1.72 -1.84 9.15
CA VAL A 100 -0.83 -1.75 8.00
C VAL A 100 -0.78 -3.06 7.20
N GLY A 101 -0.63 -2.94 5.89
CA GLY A 101 -0.37 -4.05 4.99
C GLY A 101 0.64 -3.72 3.89
N ILE A 102 1.34 -4.72 3.41
CA ILE A 102 2.24 -4.69 2.25
C ILE A 102 1.56 -5.46 1.11
N ASN A 103 1.56 -4.90 -0.09
CA ASN A 103 1.09 -5.56 -1.31
C ASN A 103 2.17 -5.47 -2.39
N ARG A 104 2.61 -6.63 -2.90
CA ARG A 104 3.52 -6.71 -4.04
C ARG A 104 2.71 -6.69 -5.33
N VAL A 105 3.11 -5.84 -6.26
CA VAL A 105 2.53 -5.79 -7.61
C VAL A 105 3.50 -6.39 -8.63
N GLY A 106 2.97 -7.24 -9.51
CA GLY A 106 3.75 -7.96 -10.52
C GLY A 106 3.89 -7.22 -11.87
N ILE A 107 3.42 -5.98 -11.97
CA ILE A 107 3.37 -5.25 -13.24
C ILE A 107 4.67 -4.47 -13.42
N CYS A 108 5.65 -5.10 -14.06
CA CYS A 108 6.62 -4.38 -14.86
C CYS A 108 6.94 -5.22 -16.12
N SER A 109 6.06 -5.20 -17.13
CA SER A 109 6.35 -5.72 -18.46
C SER A 109 7.03 -4.62 -19.30
N GLY A 110 8.35 -4.56 -19.21
CA GLY A 110 9.21 -3.65 -19.98
C GLY A 110 10.63 -3.66 -19.41
N ILE A 111 11.59 -4.03 -20.26
CA ILE A 111 13.04 -4.06 -19.98
C ILE A 111 13.43 -2.71 -19.36
N ASP A 112 14.07 -2.73 -18.18
CA ASP A 112 14.53 -1.59 -17.36
C ASP A 112 13.49 -0.91 -16.43
N SER A 113 12.89 -1.68 -15.52
CA SER A 113 11.81 -1.21 -14.66
C SER A 113 12.17 -0.97 -13.18
N VAL A 114 12.47 0.28 -12.81
CA VAL A 114 12.21 0.79 -11.45
C VAL A 114 10.74 1.20 -11.38
N CYS A 115 9.95 0.61 -10.49
CA CYS A 115 8.50 0.83 -10.35
C CYS A 115 8.17 1.28 -8.90
N THR A 116 8.69 2.41 -8.42
CA THR A 116 8.44 2.92 -7.05
C THR A 116 7.02 3.48 -6.89
N GLU A 117 6.08 2.76 -6.26
CA GLU A 117 4.70 3.26 -6.01
C GLU A 117 4.23 2.93 -4.60
N ARG A 118 4.11 3.88 -3.67
CA ARG A 118 4.14 3.53 -2.24
C ARG A 118 3.32 4.44 -1.29
N ALA A 119 2.08 3.99 -1.04
CA ALA A 119 1.22 4.12 0.16
C ALA A 119 -0.23 4.58 -0.17
N VAL A 120 -1.21 3.72 0.10
CA VAL A 120 -2.66 3.96 -0.01
C VAL A 120 -3.27 3.94 1.39
N GLY A 121 -3.84 5.05 1.85
CA GLY A 121 -4.70 5.12 3.02
C GLY A 121 -6.14 4.78 2.64
N ILE A 122 -6.73 3.81 3.33
CA ILE A 122 -8.11 3.35 3.12
C ILE A 122 -8.91 3.65 4.39
N ASN A 123 -10.08 4.25 4.23
CA ASN A 123 -11.05 4.39 5.32
C ASN A 123 -12.18 3.39 5.07
N ARG A 124 -12.66 2.77 6.14
CA ARG A 124 -14.06 2.35 6.22
C ARG A 124 -14.96 3.59 6.23
N ALA A 125 -16.04 3.55 5.45
CA ALA A 125 -17.21 4.42 5.62
C ALA A 125 -18.36 3.61 6.24
#